data_AF-A0A497QTX7-F1
#
_entry.id   AF-A0A497QTX7-F1
#
_cell.length_a   1.000
_cell.length_b   1.000
_cell.length_c   1.000
_cell.angle_alpha   90.00
_cell.angle_beta   90.00
_cell.angle_gamma   90.00
#
_symmetry.space_group_name_H-M   'P 1'
#
loop_
_entity.id
_entity.type
_entity.pdbx_description
1 polymer ?
#
loop_
_entity_poly.entity_id
_entity_poly.type
_entity_poly.pdbx_seq_one_letter_code
_entity_poly.pdbx_strand_id
1 'polypeptide(L)'
;MRTFGIERERFIMSREQIVPAIGILLPRVHETAKNNNLPEKLFSYELFAGQIEDRTPPCRNLEEIKSALVLNDKIMSATAKQLGLAFDYSEIIDPDKITALEVDPFDSRHKNIWSSISLKKRIAASIVAGERIKRTEQKLQ
;
A
#
# COMPACT_ATOMS: atom_id res chain seq x y z
N MET A 1 17.90 -20.75 -4.81
CA MET A 1 16.85 -20.86 -3.77
C MET A 1 15.58 -20.16 -4.26
N ARG A 2 14.40 -20.76 -4.08
CA ARG A 2 13.10 -20.16 -4.46
C ARG A 2 12.53 -19.37 -3.29
N THR A 3 12.05 -18.15 -3.56
CA THR A 3 11.38 -17.30 -2.57
C THR A 3 10.07 -16.76 -3.13
N PHE A 4 9.20 -16.34 -2.23
CA PHE A 4 7.89 -15.76 -2.51
C PHE A 4 7.73 -14.44 -1.76
N GLY A 5 7.07 -13.47 -2.37
CA GLY A 5 6.64 -12.23 -1.71
C GLY A 5 5.17 -11.98 -1.99
N ILE A 6 4.50 -11.27 -1.11
CA ILE A 6 3.12 -10.80 -1.31
C ILE A 6 3.11 -9.28 -1.26
N GLU A 7 2.36 -8.65 -2.15
CA GLU A 7 2.01 -7.24 -2.11
C GLU A 7 0.50 -7.11 -1.95
N ARG A 8 0.05 -6.20 -1.09
CA ARG A 8 -1.36 -5.92 -0.84
C ARG A 8 -1.61 -4.43 -0.89
N GLU A 9 -2.62 -4.03 -1.62
CA GLU A 9 -3.10 -2.65 -1.68
C GLU A 9 -4.35 -2.50 -0.80
N ARG A 10 -4.52 -1.33 -0.18
CA ARG A 10 -5.67 -1.02 0.68
C ARG A 10 -6.10 0.43 0.49
N PHE A 11 -7.40 0.70 0.61
CA PHE A 11 -7.90 2.06 0.64
C PHE A 11 -7.78 2.67 2.04
N ILE A 12 -7.38 3.93 2.10
CA ILE A 12 -7.22 4.68 3.35
C ILE A 12 -8.54 5.38 3.67
N MET A 13 -9.13 5.04 4.80
CA MET A 13 -10.46 5.48 5.19
C MET A 13 -10.43 6.50 6.34
N SER A 14 -11.28 7.52 6.24
CA SER A 14 -11.65 8.43 7.32
C SER A 14 -13.15 8.67 7.25
N ARG A 15 -13.88 8.38 8.34
CA ARG A 15 -15.35 8.58 8.42
C ARG A 15 -16.10 8.01 7.20
N GLU A 16 -15.80 6.76 6.85
CA GLU A 16 -16.40 6.01 5.72
C GLU A 16 -16.07 6.57 4.32
N GLN A 17 -15.15 7.52 4.21
CA GLN A 17 -14.68 8.08 2.95
C GLN A 17 -13.20 7.73 2.71
N ILE A 18 -12.83 7.58 1.45
CA ILE A 18 -11.46 7.34 1.01
C ILE A 18 -10.74 8.68 0.91
N VAL A 19 -9.64 8.81 1.65
CA VAL A 19 -8.90 10.06 1.78
C VAL A 19 -7.42 9.89 1.38
N PRO A 20 -6.84 10.85 0.64
CA PRO A 20 -5.41 10.89 0.41
C PRO A 20 -4.71 11.37 1.70
N ALA A 21 -4.21 10.45 2.52
CA ALA A 21 -3.53 10.78 3.79
C ALA A 21 -2.06 11.18 3.60
N ILE A 22 -1.79 11.99 2.56
CA ILE A 22 -0.45 12.39 2.13
C ILE A 22 0.29 13.11 3.26
N GLY A 23 1.55 12.74 3.45
CA GLY A 23 2.44 13.40 4.42
C GLY A 23 2.14 13.09 5.88
N ILE A 24 1.11 12.29 6.17
CA ILE A 24 0.73 11.91 7.53
C ILE A 24 0.87 10.40 7.73
N LEU A 25 0.23 9.58 6.89
CA LEU A 25 0.19 8.13 7.09
C LEU A 25 1.55 7.47 6.82
N LEU A 26 2.06 7.58 5.59
CA LEU A 26 3.27 6.86 5.18
C LEU A 26 4.51 7.21 6.03
N PRO A 27 4.79 8.49 6.37
CA PRO A 27 5.92 8.83 7.25
C PRO A 27 5.82 8.15 8.62
N ARG A 28 4.61 8.05 9.17
CA ARG A 28 4.36 7.40 10.47
C ARG A 28 4.47 5.88 10.39
N VAL A 29 4.05 5.29 9.27
CA VAL A 29 4.26 3.86 8.97
C VAL A 29 5.76 3.57 8.88
N HIS A 30 6.53 4.40 8.18
CA HIS A 30 7.99 4.27 8.06
C HIS A 30 8.69 4.37 9.41
N GLU A 31 8.34 5.35 10.25
CA GLU A 31 8.84 5.47 11.61
C GLU A 31 8.56 4.20 12.44
N THR A 32 7.32 3.71 12.38
CA THR A 32 6.90 2.50 13.12
C THR A 32 7.60 1.24 12.58
N ALA A 33 7.77 1.13 11.27
CA ALA A 33 8.49 0.03 10.63
C ALA A 33 9.96 0.00 11.06
N LYS A 34 10.63 1.16 11.07
CA LYS A 34 12.01 1.30 11.56
C LYS A 34 12.15 0.85 13.01
N ASN A 35 11.21 1.23 13.87
CA ASN A 35 11.17 0.79 15.28
C ASN A 35 10.95 -0.71 15.46
N ASN A 36 10.45 -1.41 14.42
CA ASN A 36 10.28 -2.86 14.39
C ASN A 36 11.34 -3.57 13.51
N ASN A 37 12.44 -2.88 13.17
CA ASN A 37 13.52 -3.40 12.31
C ASN A 37 13.06 -3.86 10.91
N LEU A 38 12.02 -3.22 10.36
CA LEU A 38 11.56 -3.48 9.00
C LEU A 38 12.05 -2.40 8.01
N PRO A 39 12.41 -2.78 6.78
CA PRO A 39 12.73 -1.82 5.74
C PRO A 39 11.51 -0.96 5.35
N GLU A 40 11.69 0.35 5.31
CA GLU A 40 10.64 1.32 4.94
C GLU A 40 10.07 1.07 3.53
N LYS A 41 10.90 0.58 2.60
CA LYS A 41 10.53 0.24 1.22
C LYS A 41 9.46 -0.86 1.09
N LEU A 42 9.10 -1.50 2.20
CA LEU A 42 7.98 -2.44 2.27
C LEU A 42 6.62 -1.74 2.31
N PHE A 43 6.60 -0.42 2.45
CA PHE A 43 5.37 0.39 2.49
C PHE A 43 5.51 1.57 1.54
N SER A 44 4.51 1.78 0.69
CA SER A 44 4.46 2.90 -0.26
C SER A 44 3.03 3.28 -0.58
N TYR A 45 2.80 4.46 -1.16
CA TYR A 45 1.53 4.72 -1.82
C TYR A 45 1.49 4.01 -3.18
N GLU A 46 0.28 3.71 -3.64
CA GLU A 46 0.03 3.40 -5.04
C GLU A 46 -0.04 4.67 -5.89
N LEU A 47 -0.29 4.53 -7.19
CA LEU A 47 -0.46 5.66 -8.10
C LEU A 47 -1.44 6.72 -7.55
N PHE A 48 -2.56 6.26 -6.98
CA PHE A 48 -3.52 7.08 -6.26
C PHE A 48 -3.18 7.13 -4.77
N ALA A 49 -3.01 8.33 -4.22
CA ALA A 49 -2.56 8.54 -2.84
C ALA A 49 -3.62 8.20 -1.76
N GLY A 50 -4.85 7.86 -2.16
CA GLY A 50 -5.84 7.25 -1.27
C GLY A 50 -5.64 5.74 -1.07
N GLN A 51 -4.63 5.15 -1.71
CA GLN A 51 -4.26 3.74 -1.57
C GLN A 51 -2.84 3.61 -1.04
N ILE A 52 -2.66 2.69 -0.11
CA ILE A 52 -1.36 2.32 0.46
C ILE A 52 -1.09 0.84 0.19
N GLU A 53 0.14 0.54 -0.21
CA GLU A 53 0.63 -0.80 -0.45
C GLU A 53 1.56 -1.23 0.70
N ASP A 54 1.40 -2.47 1.16
CA ASP A 54 2.41 -3.17 1.93
C ASP A 54 2.91 -4.42 1.19
N ARG A 55 4.18 -4.76 1.40
CA ARG A 55 4.79 -5.94 0.79
C ARG A 55 5.61 -6.74 1.80
N THR A 56 5.60 -8.07 1.66
CA THR A 56 6.47 -8.93 2.47
C THR A 56 7.90 -8.90 1.92
N PRO A 57 8.92 -9.14 2.75
CA PRO A 57 10.23 -9.51 2.23
C PRO A 57 10.16 -10.85 1.46
N PRO A 58 11.20 -11.21 0.69
CA PRO A 58 11.30 -12.56 0.12
C PRO A 58 11.28 -13.62 1.22
N CYS A 59 10.24 -14.44 1.21
CA CYS A 59 10.00 -15.52 2.18
C CYS A 59 10.25 -16.88 1.53
N ARG A 60 10.77 -17.83 2.31
CA ARG A 60 11.14 -19.18 1.85
C ARG A 60 10.00 -20.18 1.98
N ASN A 61 9.04 -19.92 2.87
CA ASN A 61 7.92 -20.79 3.17
C ASN A 61 6.69 -19.98 3.60
N LEU A 62 5.55 -20.67 3.77
CA LEU A 62 4.27 -20.06 4.13
C LEU A 62 4.27 -19.44 5.54
N GLU A 63 5.01 -20.01 6.50
CA GLU A 63 5.07 -19.48 7.87
C GLU A 63 5.80 -18.13 7.93
N GLU A 64 6.86 -17.97 7.13
CA GLU A 64 7.55 -16.68 6.98
C GLU A 64 6.61 -15.63 6.36
N ILE A 65 5.85 -16.00 5.32
CA ILE A 65 4.85 -15.11 4.70
C ILE A 65 3.82 -14.68 5.73
N LYS A 66 3.21 -15.64 6.44
CA LYS A 66 2.18 -15.37 7.45
C LYS A 66 2.70 -14.42 8.54
N SER A 67 3.91 -14.68 9.02
CA SER A 67 4.54 -13.85 10.05
C SER A 67 4.80 -12.42 9.54
N ALA A 68 5.25 -12.27 8.30
CA ALA A 68 5.48 -10.97 7.68
C ALA A 68 4.17 -10.19 7.48
N LEU A 69 3.11 -10.84 6.99
CA LEU A 69 1.80 -10.20 6.81
C LEU A 69 1.21 -9.72 8.14
N VAL A 70 1.29 -10.55 9.20
CA VAL A 70 0.84 -10.19 10.55
C VAL A 70 1.60 -8.99 11.09
N LEU A 71 2.91 -8.93 10.86
CA LEU A 71 3.73 -7.80 11.29
C LEU A 71 3.37 -6.51 10.53
N ASN A 72 3.19 -6.60 9.20
CA ASN A 72 2.72 -5.48 8.39
C ASN A 72 1.34 -4.99 8.88
N ASP A 73 0.40 -5.90 9.14
CA ASP A 73 -0.94 -5.57 9.62
C ASP A 73 -0.92 -4.89 10.99
N LYS A 74 -0.04 -5.35 11.88
CA LYS A 74 0.18 -4.74 13.20
C LYS A 74 0.67 -3.30 13.06
N ILE A 75 1.67 -3.05 12.22
CA ILE A 75 2.26 -1.72 12.01
C ILE A 75 1.23 -0.77 11.40
N MET A 76 0.59 -1.22 10.32
CA MET A 76 -0.40 -0.45 9.58
C MET A 76 -1.58 -0.09 10.48
N SER A 77 -2.18 -1.08 11.16
CA SER A 77 -3.36 -0.87 12.01
C SER A 77 -3.05 0.02 13.21
N ALA A 78 -1.91 -0.17 13.87
CA ALA A 78 -1.50 0.69 14.99
C ALA A 78 -1.32 2.14 14.54
N THR A 79 -0.69 2.34 13.38
CA THR A 79 -0.45 3.67 12.82
C THR A 79 -1.76 4.35 12.41
N ALA A 80 -2.61 3.66 11.65
CA ALA A 80 -3.90 4.19 11.22
C ALA A 80 -4.78 4.59 12.41
N LYS A 81 -4.85 3.74 13.45
CA LYS A 81 -5.61 4.02 14.66
C LYS A 81 -5.15 5.31 15.36
N GLN A 82 -3.83 5.54 15.47
CA GLN A 82 -3.30 6.77 16.07
C GLN A 82 -3.68 8.03 15.30
N LEU A 83 -3.90 7.90 14.00
CA LEU A 83 -4.26 8.99 13.08
C LEU A 83 -5.77 9.14 12.88
N GLY A 84 -6.59 8.32 13.54
CA GLY A 84 -8.04 8.30 13.32
C GLY A 84 -8.45 7.78 11.94
N LEU A 85 -7.59 6.97 11.32
CA LEU A 85 -7.80 6.34 10.01
C LEU A 85 -8.16 4.85 10.17
N ALA A 86 -8.73 4.29 9.11
CA ALA A 86 -8.97 2.86 8.94
C ALA A 86 -8.54 2.40 7.54
N PHE A 87 -8.62 1.09 7.27
CA PHE A 87 -8.37 0.52 5.95
C PHE A 87 -9.59 -0.24 5.46
N ASP A 88 -9.90 -0.07 4.17
CA ASP A 88 -10.83 -0.92 3.43
C ASP A 88 -10.02 -1.84 2.50
N TYR A 89 -10.36 -3.12 2.52
CA TYR A 89 -9.68 -4.21 1.80
C TYR A 89 -10.48 -4.70 0.60
N SER A 90 -11.56 -4.01 0.25
CA SER A 90 -12.35 -4.32 -0.95
C SER A 90 -11.47 -4.21 -2.20
N GLU A 91 -11.61 -5.14 -3.14
CA GLU A 91 -10.90 -5.06 -4.43
C GLU A 91 -11.42 -3.91 -5.30
N ILE A 92 -12.70 -3.58 -5.16
CA ILE A 92 -13.37 -2.51 -5.90
C ILE A 92 -14.20 -1.66 -4.94
N ILE A 93 -14.12 -0.34 -5.08
CA ILE A 93 -14.91 0.61 -4.29
C ILE A 93 -15.79 1.50 -5.18
N ASP A 94 -16.80 2.10 -4.56
CA ASP A 94 -17.64 3.11 -5.20
C ASP A 94 -16.83 4.42 -5.35
N PRO A 95 -16.70 4.97 -6.58
CA PRO A 95 -16.05 6.26 -6.80
C PRO A 95 -16.57 7.39 -5.90
N ASP A 96 -17.85 7.36 -5.51
CA ASP A 96 -18.47 8.40 -4.69
C ASP A 96 -17.92 8.45 -3.26
N LYS A 97 -17.18 7.42 -2.84
CA LYS A 97 -16.46 7.41 -1.56
C LYS A 97 -15.14 8.18 -1.61
N ILE A 98 -14.63 8.57 -2.78
CA ILE A 98 -13.34 9.25 -2.91
C ILE A 98 -13.51 10.74 -2.68
N THR A 99 -12.88 11.29 -1.63
CA THR A 99 -12.97 12.72 -1.32
C THR A 99 -12.16 13.59 -2.29
N ALA A 100 -11.04 13.07 -2.79
CA ALA A 100 -10.14 13.78 -3.68
C ALA A 100 -9.28 12.80 -4.49
N LEU A 101 -9.09 13.07 -5.78
CA LEU A 101 -8.23 12.30 -6.68
C LEU A 101 -6.82 12.89 -6.69
N GLU A 102 -6.00 12.47 -5.73
CA GLU A 102 -4.61 12.93 -5.59
C GLU A 102 -3.61 11.84 -5.98
N VAL A 103 -2.58 12.22 -6.72
CA VAL A 103 -1.47 11.33 -7.09
C VAL A 103 -0.46 11.23 -5.95
N ASP A 104 0.20 10.08 -5.81
CA ASP A 104 1.38 9.96 -4.96
C ASP A 104 2.42 11.06 -5.28
N PRO A 105 2.74 11.95 -4.32
CA PRO A 105 3.64 13.07 -4.58
C PRO A 105 5.11 12.68 -4.47
N PHE A 106 5.43 11.48 -3.98
CA PHE A 106 6.80 11.04 -3.70
C PHE A 106 7.45 10.30 -4.87
N ASP A 107 6.66 9.74 -5.81
CA ASP A 107 7.17 9.09 -7.03
C ASP A 107 6.96 10.00 -8.27
N SER A 108 8.06 10.47 -8.88
CA SER A 108 8.01 11.25 -10.13
C SER A 108 7.41 10.46 -11.30
N ARG A 109 7.56 9.14 -11.31
CA ARG A 109 6.94 8.27 -12.31
C ARG A 109 5.41 8.28 -12.14
N HIS A 110 4.90 8.23 -10.91
CA HIS A 110 3.47 8.36 -10.63
C HIS A 110 2.92 9.68 -11.17
N LYS A 111 3.60 10.81 -10.93
CA LYS A 111 3.21 12.12 -11.48
C LYS A 111 3.15 12.12 -13.01
N ASN A 112 4.15 11.53 -13.68
CA ASN A 112 4.20 11.45 -15.13
C ASN A 112 3.04 10.59 -15.68
N ILE A 113 2.79 9.41 -15.11
CA ILE A 113 1.66 8.56 -15.49
C ILE A 113 0.35 9.32 -15.27
N TRP A 114 0.14 9.90 -14.09
CA TRP A 114 -1.09 10.60 -13.73
C TRP A 114 -1.39 11.76 -14.68
N SER A 115 -0.39 12.56 -15.03
CA SER A 115 -0.51 13.68 -15.98
C SER A 115 -0.86 13.24 -17.41
N SER A 116 -0.47 12.04 -17.81
CA SER A 116 -0.65 11.54 -19.18
C SER A 116 -1.94 10.75 -19.40
N ILE A 117 -2.63 10.33 -18.33
CA ILE A 117 -3.88 9.59 -18.42
C ILE A 117 -5.11 10.49 -18.24
N SER A 118 -6.21 10.13 -18.90
CA SER A 118 -7.48 10.86 -18.80
C SER A 118 -8.11 10.75 -17.41
N LEU A 119 -9.01 11.67 -17.06
CA LEU A 119 -9.76 11.61 -15.81
C LEU A 119 -10.46 10.26 -15.60
N LYS A 120 -11.07 9.70 -16.66
CA LYS A 120 -11.69 8.37 -16.62
C LYS A 120 -10.71 7.28 -16.20
N LYS A 121 -9.47 7.34 -16.70
CA LYS A 121 -8.40 6.39 -16.31
C LYS A 121 -7.90 6.64 -14.89
N ARG A 122 -7.83 7.90 -14.43
CA ARG A 122 -7.50 8.23 -13.03
C ARG A 122 -8.52 7.65 -12.06
N ILE A 123 -9.81 7.85 -12.34
CA ILE A 123 -10.91 7.24 -11.55
C ILE A 123 -10.78 5.72 -11.56
N ALA A 124 -10.65 5.10 -12.74
CA ALA A 124 -10.52 3.65 -12.83
C ALA A 124 -9.32 3.09 -12.04
N ALA A 125 -8.18 3.78 -12.05
CA ALA A 125 -7.02 3.40 -11.25
C ALA A 125 -7.19 3.66 -9.75
N SER A 126 -8.11 4.54 -9.35
CA SER A 126 -8.31 4.93 -7.94
C SER A 126 -9.40 4.13 -7.24
N ILE A 127 -10.12 3.25 -7.96
CA ILE A 127 -11.21 2.43 -7.41
C ILE A 127 -10.86 0.94 -7.33
N VAL A 128 -9.67 0.53 -7.78
CA VAL A 128 -9.25 -0.87 -7.80
C VAL A 128 -8.04 -1.07 -6.92
N ALA A 129 -8.13 -1.99 -5.96
CA ALA A 129 -7.01 -2.48 -5.16
C ALA A 129 -6.70 -3.93 -5.51
N GLY A 130 -5.42 -4.31 -5.54
CA GLY A 130 -4.98 -5.66 -5.86
C GLY A 130 -4.13 -6.33 -4.79
N GLU A 131 -4.10 -7.66 -4.85
CA GLU A 131 -3.09 -8.49 -4.18
C GLU A 131 -2.23 -9.21 -5.21
N ARG A 132 -0.91 -9.24 -5.00
CA ARG A 132 0.05 -9.82 -5.95
C ARG A 132 0.97 -10.81 -5.24
N ILE A 133 1.17 -11.99 -5.83
CA ILE A 133 2.19 -12.95 -5.39
C ILE A 133 3.40 -12.85 -6.33
N LYS A 134 4.56 -12.52 -5.77
CA LYS A 134 5.84 -12.48 -6.46
C LYS A 134 6.61 -13.77 -6.22
N ARG A 135 7.13 -14.39 -7.29
CA ARG A 135 8.04 -15.55 -7.22
C ARG A 135 9.41 -15.11 -7.71
N THR A 136 10.46 -15.43 -6.96
CA THR A 136 11.84 -15.18 -7.37
C THR A 136 12.67 -16.45 -7.25
N GLU A 137 13.42 -16.76 -8.30
CA GLU A 137 14.40 -17.85 -8.32
C GLU A 137 15.79 -17.25 -8.40
N GLN A 138 16.57 -17.39 -7.32
CA GLN A 138 18.00 -17.14 -7.40
C GLN A 138 18.70 -18.37 -7.96
N LYS A 139 19.33 -18.22 -9.12
CA LYS A 139 20.35 -19.17 -9.61
C LYS A 139 21.50 -19.13 -8.61
N LEU A 140 21.81 -20.28 -8.02
CA LEU A 140 23.05 -20.43 -7.26
C LEU A 140 24.19 -20.32 -8.28
N GLN A 141 25.05 -19.32 -8.10
CA GLN A 141 26.33 -19.23 -8.81
C GLN A 141 27.33 -20.19 -8.14
#